data_AF-A0A402AR09-F1
#
_entry.id   AF-A0A402AR09-F1
#
_cell.length_a   1.000
_cell.length_b   1.000
_cell.length_c   1.000
_cell.angle_alpha   90.00
_cell.angle_beta   90.00
_cell.angle_gamma   90.00
#
_symmetry.space_group_name_H-M   'P 1'
#
loop_
_entity.id
_entity.type
_entity.pdbx_description
1 polymer ?
#
loop_
_entity_poly.entity_id
_entity_poly.type
_entity_poly.pdbx_seq_one_letter_code
_entity_poly.pdbx_strand_id
1 'polypeptide(L)'
;MAVNQMKWGSYMLFYLGAGLGIAWCVELAGYVCLTPALPVKPVRAWVGWNWLGLGAFYIAYGLSLLRAPLGLVPYLVKLGMHFGLRWRYEARRTTYVREVVNLLAELANVLLTWGLVWWLVGPLRLQWWVLVCYLPLWAEALRLLAERVPIIFSAAWQLLPHRAIAYYLQRRRSYRPGSIGGRYCCYYSLSDEERAALVLEVLKQRVAADGEVAQRLAYMQAFRIIPQQQALRGGLVRDVARGEVFVHGIWTNDPWLLSGMALRRAPWSFDPRYVARPFYYMSGSNRAMSRFVLRNARYSLPYALFQFGHEIRVARLHFFYTLLRWLGADIERTVWDDGTFQNDQCIYWLKQRLGWDPGLAERRPLYADAEVLAELATGGEAEGSEPIAQQVAERYIYPLSYVEEVLLPQYRKQKEAVHAQFPSPA
;
A
#
# COMPACT_ATOMS: atom_id res chain seq x y z
N MET A 1 -36.32 25.21 21.44
CA MET A 1 -34.95 24.63 21.47
C MET A 1 -34.63 23.71 20.27
N ALA A 2 -35.57 22.91 19.76
CA ALA A 2 -35.36 22.03 18.59
C ALA A 2 -35.00 22.76 17.27
N VAL A 3 -35.52 23.98 17.05
CA VAL A 3 -35.29 24.76 15.81
C VAL A 3 -33.83 25.20 15.63
N ASN A 4 -33.08 25.40 16.73
CA ASN A 4 -31.66 25.74 16.63
C ASN A 4 -30.77 24.51 16.41
N GLN A 5 -31.20 23.30 16.78
CA GLN A 5 -30.42 22.07 16.59
C GLN A 5 -30.41 21.62 15.12
N MET A 6 -31.49 21.85 14.37
CA MET A 6 -31.57 21.50 12.96
C MET A 6 -30.63 22.34 12.07
N LYS A 7 -30.33 23.58 12.47
CA LYS A 7 -29.42 24.48 11.73
C LYS A 7 -27.96 24.02 11.76
N TRP A 8 -27.49 23.45 12.87
CA TRP A 8 -26.10 22.98 12.99
C TRP A 8 -25.79 21.79 12.07
N GLY A 9 -26.74 20.86 11.91
CA GLY A 9 -26.62 19.76 10.96
C GLY A 9 -26.46 20.25 9.52
N SER A 10 -27.26 21.25 9.11
CA SER A 10 -27.16 21.83 7.76
C SER A 10 -25.85 22.58 7.51
N TYR A 11 -25.31 23.31 8.50
CA TYR A 11 -24.03 23.99 8.34
C TYR A 11 -22.87 23.00 8.19
N MET A 12 -22.84 21.94 9.01
CA MET A 12 -21.79 20.93 8.93
C MET A 12 -21.81 20.21 7.58
N LEU A 13 -22.98 19.83 7.08
CA LEU A 13 -23.12 19.23 5.74
C LEU A 13 -22.69 20.19 4.63
N PHE A 14 -23.02 21.49 4.75
CA PHE A 14 -22.58 22.51 3.81
C PHE A 14 -21.05 22.65 3.80
N TYR A 15 -20.40 22.75 4.97
CA TYR A 15 -18.94 22.85 5.06
C TYR A 15 -18.23 21.57 4.58
N LEU A 16 -18.79 20.40 4.87
CA LEU A 16 -18.31 19.13 4.32
C LEU A 16 -18.43 19.11 2.80
N GLY A 17 -19.57 19.50 2.25
CA GLY A 17 -19.80 19.58 0.80
C GLY A 17 -18.86 20.56 0.11
N ALA A 18 -18.69 21.76 0.67
CA ALA A 18 -17.76 22.77 0.17
C ALA A 18 -16.30 22.28 0.24
N GLY A 19 -15.90 21.67 1.35
CA GLY A 19 -14.56 21.09 1.53
C GLY A 19 -14.28 19.96 0.52
N LEU A 20 -15.27 19.08 0.27
CA LEU A 20 -15.19 18.04 -0.76
C LEU A 20 -15.05 18.64 -2.16
N GLY A 21 -15.82 19.68 -2.49
CA GLY A 21 -15.72 20.38 -3.77
C GLY A 21 -14.35 21.01 -3.99
N ILE A 22 -13.80 21.69 -2.97
CA ILE A 22 -12.44 22.26 -3.03
C ILE A 22 -11.40 21.16 -3.22
N ALA A 23 -11.47 20.07 -2.44
CA ALA A 23 -10.55 18.94 -2.58
C ALA A 23 -10.59 18.35 -3.98
N TRP A 24 -11.79 18.19 -4.55
CA TRP A 24 -11.98 17.69 -5.92
C TRP A 24 -11.35 18.61 -6.97
N CYS A 25 -11.52 19.92 -6.85
CA CYS A 25 -10.92 20.89 -7.75
C CYS A 25 -9.38 20.88 -7.66
N VAL A 26 -8.83 20.73 -6.44
CA VAL A 26 -7.38 20.62 -6.22
C VAL A 26 -6.83 19.34 -6.84
N GLU A 27 -7.49 18.20 -6.66
CA GLU A 27 -7.13 16.93 -7.32
C GLU A 27 -7.17 17.08 -8.84
N LEU A 28 -8.25 17.63 -9.39
CA LEU A 28 -8.39 17.87 -10.83
C LEU A 28 -7.25 18.74 -11.38
N ALA A 29 -6.97 19.86 -10.72
CA ALA A 29 -5.87 20.73 -11.09
C ALA A 29 -4.53 19.99 -11.02
N GLY A 30 -4.31 19.18 -9.98
CA GLY A 30 -3.12 18.34 -9.83
C GLY A 30 -2.94 17.34 -10.98
N TYR A 31 -3.97 16.56 -11.30
CA TYR A 31 -3.92 15.54 -12.36
C TYR A 31 -3.66 16.14 -13.74
N VAL A 32 -4.27 17.28 -14.03
CA VAL A 32 -4.12 17.97 -15.32
C VAL A 32 -2.78 18.70 -15.41
N CYS A 33 -2.38 19.46 -14.38
CA CYS A 33 -1.17 20.29 -14.43
C CYS A 33 0.12 19.49 -14.33
N LEU A 34 0.08 18.29 -13.76
CA LEU A 34 1.24 17.48 -13.45
C LEU A 34 1.24 16.13 -14.19
N THR A 35 0.46 16.03 -15.27
CA THR A 35 0.53 14.88 -16.17
C THR A 35 1.99 14.61 -16.59
N PRO A 36 2.48 13.36 -16.50
CA PRO A 36 3.87 13.03 -16.83
C PRO A 36 4.23 13.43 -18.25
N ALA A 37 5.40 14.05 -18.41
CA ALA A 37 5.97 14.40 -19.69
C ALA A 37 7.47 14.55 -19.53
N LEU A 38 8.24 14.22 -20.56
CA LEU A 38 9.69 14.42 -20.63
C LEU A 38 10.03 15.70 -21.43
N PRO A 39 11.21 16.31 -21.17
CA PRO A 39 12.17 15.99 -20.11
C PRO A 39 11.70 16.50 -18.73
N VAL A 40 12.14 15.86 -17.64
CA VAL A 40 11.88 16.32 -16.26
C VAL A 40 13.18 16.58 -15.52
N LYS A 41 13.23 17.69 -14.77
CA LYS A 41 14.36 17.97 -13.87
C LYS A 41 14.25 17.14 -12.59
N PRO A 42 15.37 16.62 -12.05
CA PRO A 42 15.39 16.00 -10.74
C PRO A 42 14.80 16.93 -9.68
N VAL A 43 13.94 16.39 -8.81
CA VAL A 43 13.37 17.15 -7.70
C VAL A 43 14.39 17.14 -6.57
N ARG A 44 14.94 18.32 -6.24
CA ARG A 44 15.83 18.45 -5.07
C ARG A 44 15.07 18.10 -3.80
N ALA A 45 15.53 17.07 -3.09
CA ALA A 45 14.99 16.68 -1.81
C ALA A 45 15.36 17.73 -0.76
N TRP A 46 14.42 18.62 -0.43
CA TRP A 46 14.59 19.49 0.74
C TRP A 46 14.37 18.68 2.02
N VAL A 47 15.29 18.80 2.99
CA VAL A 47 15.25 18.07 4.27
C VAL A 47 13.90 18.23 4.99
N GLY A 48 13.25 19.39 4.87
CA GLY A 48 11.95 19.64 5.48
C GLY A 48 10.83 18.73 4.97
N TRP A 49 10.88 18.24 3.73
CA TRP A 49 9.89 17.27 3.23
C TRP A 49 9.96 15.94 3.99
N ASN A 50 11.16 15.50 4.36
CA ASN A 50 11.33 14.27 5.13
C ASN A 50 10.71 14.41 6.52
N TRP A 51 10.90 15.56 7.17
CA TRP A 51 10.31 15.84 8.48
C TRP A 51 8.80 16.01 8.42
N LEU A 52 8.27 16.70 7.41
CA LEU A 52 6.83 16.83 7.19
C LEU A 52 6.16 15.46 6.97
N GLY A 53 6.74 14.62 6.11
CA GLY A 53 6.22 13.28 5.86
C GLY A 53 6.32 12.35 7.08
N LEU A 54 7.39 12.49 7.87
CA LEU A 54 7.54 11.76 9.13
C LEU A 54 6.52 12.22 10.18
N GLY A 55 6.29 13.53 10.30
CA GLY A 55 5.26 14.12 11.14
C GLY A 55 3.87 13.62 10.75
N ALA A 56 3.55 13.64 9.45
CA ALA A 56 2.30 13.10 8.92
C ALA A 56 2.11 11.62 9.27
N PHE A 57 3.17 10.81 9.18
CA PHE A 57 3.12 9.40 9.59
C PHE A 57 2.77 9.25 11.07
N TYR A 58 3.43 9.97 11.98
CA TYR A 58 3.15 9.87 13.41
C TYR A 58 1.76 10.42 13.79
N ILE A 59 1.32 11.49 13.12
CA ILE A 59 -0.05 12.02 13.28
C ILE A 59 -1.06 10.96 12.86
N ALA A 60 -0.90 10.34 11.68
CA ALA A 60 -1.78 9.28 11.21
C ALA A 60 -1.84 8.11 12.19
N TYR A 61 -0.68 7.70 12.73
CA TYR A 61 -0.58 6.65 13.73
C TYR A 61 -1.34 7.02 15.01
N GLY A 62 -1.11 8.23 15.56
CA GLY A 62 -1.82 8.71 16.75
C GLY A 62 -3.33 8.79 16.56
N LEU A 63 -3.79 9.31 15.43
CA LEU A 63 -5.21 9.35 15.05
C LEU A 63 -5.81 7.94 14.91
N SER A 64 -5.03 6.98 14.41
CA SER A 64 -5.48 5.59 14.34
C SER A 64 -5.69 5.00 15.73
N LEU A 65 -4.79 5.26 16.69
CA LEU A 65 -4.90 4.76 18.06
C LEU A 65 -6.08 5.39 18.79
N LEU A 66 -6.28 6.69 18.63
CA LEU A 66 -7.42 7.43 19.15
C LEU A 66 -8.76 6.82 18.69
N ARG A 67 -8.78 6.29 17.46
CA ARG A 67 -9.95 5.62 16.86
C ARG A 67 -10.02 4.13 17.18
N ALA A 68 -9.03 3.53 17.85
CA ALA A 68 -9.00 2.10 18.13
C ALA A 68 -10.25 1.60 18.90
N PRO A 69 -10.77 2.30 19.93
CA PRO A 69 -11.99 1.88 20.62
C PRO A 69 -13.19 1.73 19.67
N LEU A 70 -13.31 2.65 18.70
CA LEU A 70 -14.37 2.61 17.69
C LEU A 70 -14.15 1.52 16.63
N GLY A 71 -12.90 1.15 16.38
CA GLY A 71 -12.55 0.08 15.44
C GLY A 71 -12.75 -1.33 16.00
N LEU A 72 -12.79 -1.48 17.33
CA LEU A 72 -12.93 -2.77 17.99
C LEU A 72 -14.35 -3.32 17.83
N VAL A 73 -15.38 -2.48 17.96
CA VAL A 73 -16.79 -2.91 17.87
C VAL A 73 -17.11 -3.55 16.51
N PRO A 74 -16.81 -2.94 15.35
CA PRO A 74 -17.02 -3.58 14.05
C PRO A 74 -16.21 -4.88 13.87
N TYR A 75 -15.02 -4.96 14.48
CA TYR A 75 -14.20 -6.16 14.42
C TYR A 75 -14.81 -7.30 15.24
N LEU A 76 -15.33 -7.01 16.43
CA LEU A 76 -16.08 -7.99 17.25
C LEU A 76 -17.35 -8.45 16.54
N VAL A 77 -18.08 -7.55 15.88
CA VAL A 77 -19.23 -7.90 15.03
C VAL A 77 -18.80 -8.82 13.89
N LYS A 78 -17.69 -8.52 13.21
CA LYS A 78 -17.12 -9.38 12.17
C LYS A 78 -16.77 -10.77 12.70
N LEU A 79 -16.18 -10.87 13.89
CA LEU A 79 -15.92 -12.13 14.57
C LEU A 79 -17.24 -12.88 14.87
N GLY A 80 -18.23 -12.20 15.43
CA GLY A 80 -19.55 -12.77 15.72
C GLY A 80 -20.27 -13.29 14.46
N MET A 81 -20.24 -12.54 13.36
CA MET A 81 -20.79 -12.99 12.08
C MET A 81 -20.04 -14.20 11.53
N HIS A 82 -18.71 -14.22 11.65
CA HIS A 82 -17.92 -15.32 11.10
C HIS A 82 -18.07 -16.61 11.92
N PHE A 83 -17.98 -16.52 13.25
CA PHE A 83 -18.02 -17.67 14.15
C PHE A 83 -19.46 -18.09 14.51
N GLY A 84 -20.35 -17.13 14.75
CA GLY A 84 -21.74 -17.39 15.11
C GLY A 84 -22.63 -17.75 13.93
N LEU A 85 -22.58 -16.98 12.84
CA LEU A 85 -23.43 -17.21 11.65
C LEU A 85 -22.77 -18.12 10.61
N ARG A 86 -21.54 -18.59 10.86
CA ARG A 86 -20.72 -19.37 9.91
C ARG A 86 -20.61 -18.72 8.52
N TRP A 87 -20.70 -17.39 8.44
CA TRP A 87 -20.61 -16.69 7.17
C TRP A 87 -19.21 -16.89 6.59
N ARG A 88 -19.12 -17.60 5.45
CA ARG A 88 -17.85 -17.84 4.75
C ARG A 88 -17.31 -16.52 4.22
N TYR A 89 -16.33 -15.97 4.93
CA TYR A 89 -15.59 -14.80 4.50
C TYR A 89 -14.56 -15.23 3.45
N GLU A 90 -15.00 -15.43 2.21
CA GLU A 90 -14.07 -15.71 1.11
C GLU A 90 -13.33 -14.42 0.73
N ALA A 91 -12.08 -14.30 1.20
CA ALA A 91 -11.22 -13.14 0.95
C ALA A 91 -10.64 -13.13 -0.49
N ARG A 92 -10.86 -14.18 -1.30
CA ARG A 92 -10.12 -14.41 -2.54
C ARG A 92 -10.54 -13.53 -3.72
N ARG A 93 -11.76 -12.98 -3.74
CA ARG A 93 -12.21 -12.05 -4.79
C ARG A 93 -12.92 -10.85 -4.16
N THR A 94 -12.32 -9.67 -4.26
CA THR A 94 -13.01 -8.41 -3.99
C THR A 94 -13.86 -8.09 -5.21
N THR A 95 -15.16 -8.34 -5.14
CA THR A 95 -16.12 -7.84 -6.15
C THR A 95 -16.42 -6.36 -5.88
N TYR A 96 -16.77 -5.60 -6.91
CA TYR A 96 -17.21 -4.19 -6.74
C TYR A 96 -18.36 -4.07 -5.73
N VAL A 97 -19.30 -5.02 -5.74
CA VAL A 97 -20.40 -5.12 -4.76
C VAL A 97 -19.88 -5.14 -3.33
N ARG A 98 -18.82 -5.91 -3.06
CA ARG A 98 -18.21 -5.97 -1.73
C ARG A 98 -17.59 -4.64 -1.32
N GLU A 99 -16.95 -3.92 -2.23
CA GLU A 99 -16.41 -2.59 -1.93
C GLU A 99 -17.52 -1.59 -1.60
N VAL A 100 -18.67 -1.67 -2.28
CA VAL A 100 -19.87 -0.87 -1.94
C VAL A 100 -20.40 -1.23 -0.56
N VAL A 101 -20.54 -2.53 -0.25
CA VAL A 101 -20.97 -2.98 1.09
C VAL A 101 -20.00 -2.52 2.17
N ASN A 102 -18.69 -2.61 1.94
CA ASN A 102 -17.67 -2.11 2.86
C ASN A 102 -17.78 -0.59 3.07
N LEU A 103 -18.08 0.17 2.01
CA LEU A 103 -18.27 1.62 2.10
C LEU A 103 -19.52 1.96 2.92
N LEU A 104 -20.63 1.26 2.69
CA LEU A 104 -21.87 1.42 3.46
C LEU A 104 -21.67 1.04 4.93
N ALA A 105 -20.93 -0.03 5.21
CA ALA A 105 -20.58 -0.43 6.57
C ALA A 105 -19.68 0.62 7.26
N GLU A 106 -18.72 1.21 6.55
CA GLU A 106 -17.93 2.33 7.08
C GLU A 106 -18.82 3.54 7.41
N LEU A 107 -19.73 3.93 6.52
CA LEU A 107 -20.66 5.02 6.76
C LEU A 107 -21.58 4.76 7.96
N ALA A 108 -22.14 3.55 8.06
CA ALA A 108 -22.98 3.14 9.19
C ALA A 108 -22.21 3.21 10.51
N ASN A 109 -20.95 2.78 10.54
CA ASN A 109 -20.09 2.88 11.72
C ASN A 109 -19.83 4.34 12.13
N VAL A 110 -19.63 5.24 11.18
CA VAL A 110 -19.46 6.68 11.46
C VAL A 110 -20.75 7.26 12.06
N LEU A 111 -21.91 6.96 11.46
CA LEU A 111 -23.21 7.45 11.94
C LEU A 111 -23.55 6.91 13.32
N LEU A 112 -23.31 5.61 13.57
CA LEU A 112 -23.51 4.99 14.87
C LEU A 112 -22.61 5.63 15.94
N THR A 113 -21.33 5.80 15.62
CA THR A 113 -20.38 6.47 16.52
C THR A 113 -20.83 7.89 16.82
N TRP A 114 -21.26 8.63 15.79
CA TRP A 114 -21.72 10.00 15.94
C TRP A 114 -22.94 10.07 16.86
N GLY A 115 -23.91 9.18 16.66
CA GLY A 115 -25.07 9.05 17.53
C GLY A 115 -24.71 8.73 18.98
N LEU A 116 -23.75 7.81 19.20
CA LEU A 116 -23.28 7.44 20.54
C LEU A 116 -22.56 8.59 21.25
N VAL A 117 -21.65 9.29 20.56
CA VAL A 117 -20.95 10.45 21.13
C VAL A 117 -21.94 11.57 21.42
N TRP A 118 -22.84 11.87 20.48
CA TRP A 118 -23.88 12.87 20.68
C TRP A 118 -24.78 12.54 21.87
N TRP A 119 -25.18 11.27 22.02
CA TRP A 119 -25.98 10.83 23.15
C TRP A 119 -25.24 10.97 24.49
N LEU A 120 -23.94 10.64 24.51
CA LEU A 120 -23.12 10.66 25.73
C LEU A 120 -22.78 12.07 26.20
N VAL A 121 -22.36 12.96 25.30
CA VAL A 121 -21.82 14.28 25.67
C VAL A 121 -22.65 15.46 25.16
N GLY A 122 -23.71 15.20 24.40
CA GLY A 122 -24.55 16.22 23.81
C GLY A 122 -23.89 16.94 22.63
N PRO A 123 -24.41 18.13 22.25
CA PRO A 123 -23.86 18.91 21.14
C PRO A 123 -22.43 19.37 21.41
N LEU A 124 -21.69 19.61 20.33
CA LEU A 124 -20.32 20.13 20.41
C LEU A 124 -20.29 21.46 21.20
N ARG A 125 -19.53 21.46 22.30
CA ARG A 125 -19.27 22.62 23.17
C ARG A 125 -17.77 22.77 23.32
N LEU A 126 -17.28 23.99 23.61
CA LEU A 126 -15.85 24.28 23.83
C LEU A 126 -15.30 23.73 25.17
N GLN A 127 -16.00 22.79 25.80
CA GLN A 127 -15.53 22.12 27.00
C GLN A 127 -14.56 21.01 26.59
N TRP A 128 -13.37 20.99 27.20
CA TRP A 128 -12.27 20.11 26.77
C TRP A 128 -12.67 18.62 26.75
N TRP A 129 -13.44 18.14 27.73
CA TRP A 129 -13.89 16.74 27.80
C TRP A 129 -14.89 16.39 26.69
N VAL A 130 -15.77 17.33 26.31
CA VAL A 130 -16.66 17.18 25.16
C VAL A 130 -15.82 17.06 23.89
N LEU A 131 -14.84 17.97 23.70
CA LEU A 131 -13.94 17.94 22.55
C LEU A 131 -13.19 16.61 22.44
N VAL A 132 -12.69 16.08 23.57
CA VAL A 132 -12.01 14.77 23.64
C VAL A 132 -12.91 13.64 23.15
N CYS A 133 -14.19 13.61 23.54
CA CYS A 133 -15.14 12.60 23.07
C CYS A 133 -15.44 12.70 21.56
N TYR A 134 -15.31 13.89 20.95
CA TYR A 134 -15.45 14.08 19.51
C TYR A 134 -14.17 13.83 18.71
N LEU A 135 -12.98 13.77 19.34
CA LEU A 135 -11.72 13.54 18.63
C LEU A 135 -11.72 12.27 17.75
N PRO A 136 -12.26 11.11 18.17
CA PRO A 136 -12.32 9.93 17.32
C PRO A 136 -13.18 10.11 16.05
N LEU A 137 -14.23 10.94 16.12
CA LEU A 137 -15.05 11.31 14.96
C LEU A 137 -14.28 12.21 14.00
N TRP A 138 -13.52 13.18 14.51
CA TRP A 138 -12.64 14.01 13.67
C TRP A 138 -11.55 13.18 13.00
N ALA A 139 -10.94 12.23 13.72
CA ALA A 139 -9.96 11.30 13.18
C ALA A 139 -10.57 10.45 12.04
N GLU A 140 -11.81 9.99 12.20
CA GLU A 140 -12.51 9.22 11.17
C GLU A 140 -12.93 10.07 9.96
N ALA A 141 -13.38 11.30 10.19
CA ALA A 141 -13.68 12.25 9.11
C ALA A 141 -12.41 12.56 8.30
N LEU A 142 -11.29 12.83 8.98
CA LEU A 142 -10.02 13.07 8.31
C LEU A 142 -9.54 11.84 7.54
N ARG A 143 -9.71 10.63 8.09
CA ARG A 143 -9.45 9.38 7.36
C ARG A 143 -10.30 9.30 6.10
N LEU A 144 -11.61 9.51 6.20
CA LEU A 144 -12.51 9.41 5.04
C LEU A 144 -12.11 10.41 3.96
N LEU A 145 -11.80 11.65 4.33
CA LEU A 145 -11.32 12.66 3.41
C LEU A 145 -9.99 12.26 2.75
N ALA A 146 -9.01 11.81 3.54
CA ALA A 146 -7.69 11.47 3.04
C ALA A 146 -7.65 10.15 2.27
N GLU A 147 -8.47 9.16 2.63
CA GLU A 147 -8.45 7.83 2.02
C GLU A 147 -9.48 7.71 0.90
N ARG A 148 -10.75 8.10 1.13
CA ARG A 148 -11.83 7.82 0.20
C ARG A 148 -11.90 8.83 -0.95
N VAL A 149 -11.63 10.11 -0.69
CA VAL A 149 -11.67 11.12 -1.77
C VAL A 149 -10.65 10.83 -2.86
N PRO A 150 -9.35 10.57 -2.56
CA PRO A 150 -8.40 10.25 -3.62
C PRO A 150 -8.72 8.94 -4.35
N ILE A 151 -9.27 7.93 -3.66
CA ILE A 151 -9.69 6.67 -4.31
C ILE A 151 -10.85 6.91 -5.27
N ILE A 152 -11.88 7.64 -4.84
CA ILE A 152 -13.07 7.89 -5.67
C ILE A 152 -12.68 8.77 -6.86
N PHE A 153 -11.87 9.81 -6.63
CA PHE A 153 -11.35 10.66 -7.69
C PHE A 153 -10.51 9.86 -8.69
N SER A 154 -9.54 9.07 -8.20
CA SER A 154 -8.70 8.19 -9.02
C SER A 154 -9.55 7.23 -9.86
N ALA A 155 -10.56 6.59 -9.26
CA ALA A 155 -11.47 5.70 -9.97
C ALA A 155 -12.29 6.44 -11.05
N ALA A 156 -12.83 7.60 -10.73
CA ALA A 156 -13.58 8.43 -11.69
C ALA A 156 -12.68 8.87 -12.85
N TRP A 157 -11.46 9.29 -12.55
CA TRP A 157 -10.44 9.67 -13.53
C TRP A 157 -10.13 8.49 -14.46
N GLN A 158 -9.84 7.32 -13.91
CA GLN A 158 -9.53 6.10 -14.68
C GLN A 158 -10.63 5.69 -15.66
N LEU A 159 -11.90 5.99 -15.36
CA LEU A 159 -13.06 5.67 -16.21
C LEU A 159 -13.27 6.67 -17.36
N LEU A 160 -12.58 7.81 -17.37
CA LEU A 160 -12.72 8.77 -18.46
C LEU A 160 -12.12 8.22 -19.77
N PRO A 161 -12.75 8.47 -20.93
CA PRO A 161 -12.25 8.05 -22.23
C PRO A 161 -11.10 8.97 -22.70
N HIS A 162 -10.01 8.99 -21.94
CA HIS A 162 -8.90 9.94 -22.09
C HIS A 162 -8.30 9.99 -23.50
N ARG A 163 -8.18 8.84 -24.18
CA ARG A 163 -7.71 8.77 -25.57
C ARG A 163 -8.61 9.57 -26.53
N ALA A 164 -9.92 9.39 -26.42
CA ALA A 164 -10.89 10.10 -27.26
C ALA A 164 -10.86 11.60 -26.96
N ILE A 165 -10.75 11.98 -25.69
CA ILE A 165 -10.63 13.38 -25.26
C ILE A 165 -9.34 14.00 -25.82
N ALA A 166 -8.19 13.33 -25.67
CA ALA A 166 -6.90 13.79 -26.17
C ALA A 166 -6.92 13.97 -27.69
N TYR A 167 -7.45 13.00 -28.44
CA TYR A 167 -7.59 13.08 -29.89
C TYR A 167 -8.47 14.26 -30.32
N TYR A 168 -9.61 14.46 -29.65
CA TYR A 168 -10.50 15.58 -29.92
C TYR A 168 -9.82 16.93 -29.66
N LEU A 169 -9.11 17.06 -28.54
CA LEU A 169 -8.38 18.28 -28.18
C LEU A 169 -7.26 18.58 -29.20
N GLN A 170 -6.48 17.58 -29.59
CA GLN A 170 -5.42 17.73 -30.61
C GLN A 170 -5.99 18.18 -31.96
N ARG A 171 -7.16 17.67 -32.37
CA ARG A 171 -7.82 18.07 -33.62
C ARG A 171 -8.34 19.50 -33.58
N ARG A 172 -8.82 19.96 -32.42
CA ARG A 172 -9.39 21.31 -32.26
C ARG A 172 -8.35 22.40 -32.10
N ARG A 173 -7.16 22.07 -31.57
CA ARG A 173 -6.15 23.07 -31.24
C ARG A 173 -4.75 22.48 -31.28
N SER A 174 -3.83 23.18 -31.94
CA SER A 174 -2.40 22.90 -31.82
C SER A 174 -1.92 23.36 -30.45
N TYR A 175 -1.59 22.40 -29.59
CA TYR A 175 -0.98 22.69 -28.29
C TYR A 175 0.53 22.81 -28.43
N ARG A 176 1.13 23.81 -27.78
CA ARG A 176 2.59 23.89 -27.68
C ARG A 176 3.12 22.68 -26.90
N PRO A 177 4.22 22.04 -27.35
CA PRO A 177 4.92 21.02 -26.57
C PRO A 177 5.23 21.55 -25.16
N GLY A 178 4.94 20.76 -24.12
CA GLY A 178 5.16 21.14 -22.72
C GLY A 178 4.04 21.99 -22.07
N SER A 179 3.11 22.57 -22.84
CA SER A 179 1.91 23.18 -22.25
C SER A 179 1.06 22.14 -21.50
N ILE A 180 0.21 22.57 -20.57
CA ILE A 180 -0.67 21.65 -19.80
C ILE A 180 -1.51 20.77 -20.75
N GLY A 181 -2.19 21.40 -21.72
CA GLY A 181 -2.98 20.68 -22.72
C GLY A 181 -2.12 19.79 -23.63
N GLY A 182 -0.93 20.26 -24.01
CA GLY A 182 0.02 19.45 -24.81
C GLY A 182 0.48 18.20 -24.06
N ARG A 183 0.87 18.33 -22.78
CA ARG A 183 1.28 17.20 -21.94
C ARG A 183 0.16 16.19 -21.75
N TYR A 184 -1.06 16.67 -21.44
CA TYR A 184 -2.24 15.82 -21.35
C TYR A 184 -2.45 15.02 -22.64
N CYS A 185 -2.46 15.71 -23.79
CA CYS A 185 -2.73 15.07 -25.07
C CYS A 185 -1.64 14.06 -25.44
N CYS A 186 -0.36 14.41 -25.27
CA CYS A 186 0.75 13.51 -25.54
C CYS A 186 0.74 12.28 -24.65
N TYR A 187 0.46 12.44 -23.35
CA TYR A 187 0.42 11.31 -22.42
C TYR A 187 -0.74 10.35 -22.76
N TYR A 188 -1.95 10.88 -22.93
CA TYR A 188 -3.13 10.05 -23.16
C TYR A 188 -3.28 9.54 -24.60
N SER A 189 -2.46 9.98 -25.56
CA SER A 189 -2.39 9.36 -26.89
C SER A 189 -1.59 8.05 -26.91
N LEU A 190 -0.77 7.79 -25.89
CA LEU A 190 0.08 6.59 -25.81
C LEU A 190 -0.74 5.30 -25.58
N SER A 191 -0.14 4.15 -25.90
CA SER A 191 -0.59 2.83 -25.46
C SER A 191 -0.53 2.69 -23.93
N ASP A 192 -1.13 1.64 -23.35
CA ASP A 192 -1.15 1.47 -21.89
C ASP A 192 0.27 1.16 -21.38
N GLU A 193 1.01 0.34 -22.14
CA GLU A 193 2.40 -0.04 -21.92
C GLU A 193 3.33 1.18 -21.96
N GLU A 194 3.20 2.02 -23.00
CA GLU A 194 3.98 3.25 -23.14
C GLU A 194 3.68 4.25 -22.02
N ARG A 195 2.42 4.40 -21.60
CA ARG A 195 2.09 5.25 -20.43
C ARG A 195 2.74 4.73 -19.17
N ALA A 196 2.69 3.43 -18.92
CA ALA A 196 3.28 2.82 -17.73
C ALA A 196 4.80 2.98 -17.71
N ALA A 197 5.47 2.76 -18.84
CA ALA A 197 6.91 2.97 -19.00
C ALA A 197 7.28 4.45 -18.80
N LEU A 198 6.55 5.37 -19.43
CA LEU A 198 6.78 6.81 -19.30
C LEU A 198 6.64 7.29 -17.85
N VAL A 199 5.63 6.81 -17.11
CA VAL A 199 5.47 7.19 -15.69
C VAL A 199 6.67 6.71 -14.86
N LEU A 200 7.11 5.47 -15.04
CA LEU A 200 8.25 4.92 -14.32
C LEU A 200 9.53 5.68 -14.66
N GLU A 201 9.75 5.99 -15.93
CA GLU A 201 10.92 6.77 -16.38
C GLU A 201 10.92 8.18 -15.80
N VAL A 202 9.80 8.90 -15.91
CA VAL A 202 9.64 10.24 -15.31
C VAL A 202 9.89 10.19 -13.81
N LEU A 203 9.40 9.16 -13.11
CA LEU A 203 9.65 9.00 -11.69
C LEU A 203 11.15 8.76 -11.40
N LYS A 204 11.80 7.84 -12.12
CA LYS A 204 13.25 7.57 -11.99
C LYS A 204 14.09 8.84 -12.21
N GLN A 205 13.77 9.66 -13.22
CA GLN A 205 14.43 10.94 -13.45
C GLN A 205 14.17 11.96 -12.33
N ARG A 206 12.94 12.05 -11.83
CA ARG A 206 12.58 12.94 -10.71
C ARG A 206 13.34 12.59 -9.43
N VAL A 207 13.56 11.30 -9.16
CA VAL A 207 14.21 10.84 -7.93
C VAL A 207 15.73 10.76 -8.05
N ALA A 208 16.32 11.01 -9.23
CA ALA A 208 17.75 10.78 -9.48
C ALA A 208 18.69 11.52 -8.52
N ALA A 209 18.26 12.66 -7.96
CA ALA A 209 19.02 13.42 -6.96
C ALA A 209 18.75 12.99 -5.50
N ASP A 210 17.85 12.05 -5.25
CA ASP A 210 17.57 11.45 -3.94
C ASP A 210 18.10 10.01 -3.92
N GLY A 211 19.27 9.83 -3.28
CA GLY A 211 19.95 8.54 -3.24
C GLY A 211 19.12 7.42 -2.60
N GLU A 212 18.36 7.70 -1.53
CA GLU A 212 17.55 6.67 -0.84
C GLU A 212 16.43 6.17 -1.77
N VAL A 213 15.73 7.11 -2.41
CA VAL A 213 14.58 6.77 -3.28
C VAL A 213 15.04 6.19 -4.61
N ALA A 214 16.10 6.74 -5.22
CA ALA A 214 16.68 6.22 -6.44
C ALA A 214 17.15 4.77 -6.27
N GLN A 215 17.86 4.48 -5.17
CA GLN A 215 18.32 3.11 -4.88
C GLN A 215 17.13 2.14 -4.74
N ARG A 216 16.07 2.52 -4.02
CA ARG A 216 14.89 1.66 -3.86
C ARG A 216 14.09 1.49 -5.14
N LEU A 217 14.01 2.52 -5.99
CA LEU A 217 13.36 2.41 -7.30
C LEU A 217 14.19 1.67 -8.33
N ALA A 218 15.50 1.49 -8.12
CA ALA A 218 16.34 0.66 -8.98
C ALA A 218 15.93 -0.82 -8.95
N TYR A 219 15.30 -1.29 -7.86
CA TYR A 219 14.72 -2.63 -7.78
C TYR A 219 13.56 -2.82 -8.75
N MET A 220 12.93 -1.74 -9.20
CA MET A 220 11.78 -1.81 -10.09
C MET A 220 12.23 -1.69 -11.55
N GLN A 221 11.98 -2.74 -12.32
CA GLN A 221 12.28 -2.78 -13.75
C GLN A 221 11.11 -2.25 -14.58
N ALA A 222 9.91 -2.78 -14.35
CA ALA A 222 8.75 -2.43 -15.15
C ALA A 222 7.43 -2.56 -14.38
N PHE A 223 6.39 -1.94 -14.94
CA PHE A 223 5.02 -2.34 -14.69
C PHE A 223 4.61 -3.42 -15.68
N ARG A 224 3.98 -4.49 -15.19
CA ARG A 224 3.42 -5.54 -16.04
C ARG A 224 1.91 -5.46 -16.02
N ILE A 225 1.31 -5.23 -17.18
CA ILE A 225 -0.14 -5.15 -17.33
C ILE A 225 -0.72 -6.57 -17.31
N ILE A 226 -1.72 -6.79 -16.46
CA ILE A 226 -2.42 -8.06 -16.34
C ILE A 226 -3.93 -7.91 -16.58
N PRO A 227 -4.63 -8.99 -16.99
CA PRO A 227 -6.07 -8.97 -17.21
C PRO A 227 -6.86 -8.55 -15.97
N GLN A 228 -7.97 -7.83 -16.16
CA GLN A 228 -8.83 -7.34 -15.06
C GLN A 228 -9.44 -8.47 -14.20
N GLN A 229 -9.53 -9.68 -14.76
CA GLN A 229 -10.06 -10.85 -14.08
C GLN A 229 -9.11 -11.40 -13.01
N GLN A 230 -7.83 -11.02 -13.02
CA GLN A 230 -6.84 -11.43 -12.02
C GLN A 230 -6.89 -10.52 -10.79
N ALA A 231 -6.96 -11.10 -9.59
CA ALA A 231 -7.16 -10.33 -8.36
C ALA A 231 -5.85 -9.80 -7.75
N LEU A 232 -5.48 -8.54 -8.04
CA LEU A 232 -4.30 -7.86 -7.46
C LEU A 232 -4.39 -7.56 -5.94
N ARG A 233 -5.49 -7.90 -5.26
CA ARG A 233 -5.66 -7.66 -3.82
C ARG A 233 -5.39 -8.89 -2.95
N GLY A 234 -5.20 -10.07 -3.54
CA GLY A 234 -5.13 -11.35 -2.79
C GLY A 234 -4.08 -12.37 -3.24
N GLY A 235 -3.24 -12.07 -4.23
CA GLY A 235 -2.20 -12.98 -4.73
C GLY A 235 -1.47 -12.38 -5.94
N LEU A 236 -0.20 -12.77 -6.12
CA LEU A 236 0.74 -12.35 -7.18
C LEU A 236 0.58 -10.87 -7.58
N VAL A 237 1.04 -9.97 -6.70
CA VAL A 237 1.02 -8.52 -6.96
C VAL A 237 2.27 -8.03 -7.70
N ARG A 238 3.27 -8.88 -7.83
CA ARG A 238 4.59 -8.56 -8.38
C ARG A 238 5.36 -9.84 -8.63
N ASP A 239 6.34 -9.74 -9.52
CA ASP A 239 7.45 -10.69 -9.64
C ASP A 239 8.66 -10.04 -8.93
N VAL A 240 9.01 -10.56 -7.75
CA VAL A 240 10.06 -9.97 -6.90
C VAL A 240 11.43 -10.14 -7.57
N ALA A 241 11.68 -11.28 -8.19
CA ALA A 241 12.95 -11.60 -8.84
C ALA A 241 13.17 -10.72 -10.07
N ARG A 242 12.16 -10.61 -10.95
CA ARG A 242 12.23 -9.79 -12.18
C ARG A 242 12.08 -8.29 -11.94
N GLY A 243 11.71 -7.93 -10.73
CA GLY A 243 11.45 -6.56 -10.33
C GLY A 243 10.23 -5.91 -11.02
N GLU A 244 9.23 -6.72 -11.33
CA GLU A 244 8.01 -6.29 -12.02
C GLU A 244 6.86 -6.07 -11.03
N VAL A 245 6.15 -4.95 -11.15
CA VAL A 245 4.92 -4.71 -10.38
C VAL A 245 3.71 -4.89 -11.28
N PHE A 246 2.77 -5.76 -10.87
CA PHE A 246 1.60 -6.06 -11.69
C PHE A 246 0.51 -5.01 -11.51
N VAL A 247 -0.07 -4.54 -12.62
CA VAL A 247 -1.11 -3.50 -12.67
C VAL A 247 -2.19 -3.85 -13.68
N HIS A 248 -3.39 -3.31 -13.50
CA HIS A 248 -4.42 -3.40 -14.54
C HIS A 248 -4.23 -2.29 -15.58
N GLY A 249 -4.58 -2.56 -16.85
CA GLY A 249 -4.47 -1.59 -17.94
C GLY A 249 -5.21 -0.28 -17.63
N ILE A 250 -6.39 -0.36 -17.02
CA ILE A 250 -7.18 0.82 -16.64
C ILE A 250 -6.47 1.74 -15.62
N TRP A 251 -5.55 1.21 -14.82
CA TRP A 251 -4.78 2.01 -13.85
C TRP A 251 -3.75 2.91 -14.53
N THR A 252 -3.38 2.60 -15.78
CA THR A 252 -2.45 3.43 -16.57
C THR A 252 -3.04 4.78 -16.98
N ASN A 253 -4.34 5.01 -16.75
CA ASN A 253 -4.97 6.32 -16.87
C ASN A 253 -4.66 7.22 -15.66
N ASP A 254 -4.21 6.65 -14.54
CA ASP A 254 -3.83 7.41 -13.34
C ASP A 254 -2.31 7.35 -13.12
N PRO A 255 -1.57 8.40 -13.54
CA PRO A 255 -0.13 8.44 -13.38
C PRO A 255 0.32 8.53 -11.91
N TRP A 256 -0.53 9.05 -11.02
CA TRP A 256 -0.22 9.20 -9.60
C TRP A 256 -0.37 7.90 -8.85
N LEU A 257 -1.39 7.13 -9.19
CA LEU A 257 -1.55 5.75 -8.74
C LEU A 257 -0.34 4.92 -9.14
N LEU A 258 0.07 4.96 -10.41
CA LEU A 258 1.26 4.25 -10.88
C LEU A 258 2.52 4.69 -10.10
N SER A 259 2.80 6.00 -10.01
CA SER A 259 3.96 6.51 -9.26
C SER A 259 3.94 6.05 -7.80
N GLY A 260 2.76 6.07 -7.17
CA GLY A 260 2.57 5.61 -5.80
C GLY A 260 2.77 4.11 -5.64
N MET A 261 2.30 3.31 -6.60
CA MET A 261 2.53 1.86 -6.64
C MET A 261 4.01 1.53 -6.85
N ALA A 262 4.73 2.27 -7.68
CA ALA A 262 6.18 2.12 -7.81
C ALA A 262 6.89 2.35 -6.47
N LEU A 263 6.54 3.43 -5.75
CA LEU A 263 7.15 3.72 -4.44
C LEU A 263 6.80 2.68 -3.37
N ARG A 264 5.52 2.28 -3.29
CA ARG A 264 5.01 1.40 -2.21
C ARG A 264 5.22 -0.09 -2.46
N ARG A 265 5.13 -0.53 -3.72
CA ARG A 265 5.12 -1.95 -4.10
C ARG A 265 6.38 -2.40 -4.83
N ALA A 266 7.39 -1.55 -4.96
CA ALA A 266 8.65 -1.99 -5.53
C ALA A 266 9.26 -3.16 -4.74
N PRO A 267 10.03 -4.05 -5.40
CA PRO A 267 10.58 -5.27 -4.82
C PRO A 267 11.51 -5.07 -3.63
N TRP A 268 12.07 -3.86 -3.44
CA TRP A 268 12.91 -3.53 -2.28
C TRP A 268 12.27 -3.89 -0.94
N SER A 269 10.93 -3.98 -0.86
CA SER A 269 10.22 -4.42 0.35
C SER A 269 10.52 -5.86 0.79
N PHE A 270 11.10 -6.67 -0.09
CA PHE A 270 11.50 -8.06 0.16
C PHE A 270 13.02 -8.20 0.41
N ASP A 271 13.77 -7.10 0.33
CA ASP A 271 15.19 -7.08 0.66
C ASP A 271 15.38 -7.01 2.19
N PRO A 272 16.07 -8.00 2.80
CA PRO A 272 16.34 -8.02 4.23
C PRO A 272 17.07 -6.79 4.79
N ARG A 273 17.80 -6.04 3.94
CA ARG A 273 18.46 -4.77 4.34
C ARG A 273 17.45 -3.69 4.72
N TYR A 274 16.23 -3.75 4.16
CA TYR A 274 15.19 -2.75 4.41
C TYR A 274 14.05 -3.28 5.29
N VAL A 275 13.73 -4.58 5.18
CA VAL A 275 12.74 -5.21 6.05
C VAL A 275 13.26 -6.58 6.51
N ALA A 276 13.56 -6.68 7.81
CA ALA A 276 14.12 -7.89 8.40
C ALA A 276 13.21 -9.11 8.22
N ARG A 277 13.83 -10.28 8.05
CA ARG A 277 13.16 -11.59 8.10
C ARG A 277 13.13 -12.12 9.56
N PRO A 278 12.11 -12.89 9.96
CA PRO A 278 10.95 -13.30 9.16
C PRO A 278 9.99 -12.13 8.84
N PHE A 279 9.45 -12.12 7.62
CA PHE A 279 8.71 -10.97 7.11
C PHE A 279 7.24 -11.00 7.58
N TYR A 280 6.90 -10.09 8.50
CA TYR A 280 5.52 -9.87 8.94
C TYR A 280 4.85 -8.84 8.04
N TYR A 281 4.03 -9.29 7.11
CA TYR A 281 3.27 -8.40 6.25
C TYR A 281 1.96 -8.06 6.95
N MET A 282 1.90 -7.03 7.80
CA MET A 282 0.58 -6.56 8.22
C MET A 282 -0.20 -6.11 6.97
N SER A 283 -1.27 -6.85 6.60
CA SER A 283 -2.03 -6.69 5.33
C SER A 283 -2.53 -5.28 5.01
N GLY A 284 -2.46 -4.35 5.96
CA GLY A 284 -2.69 -2.93 5.71
C GLY A 284 -1.48 -2.06 6.04
N SER A 285 -0.80 -2.33 7.15
CA SER A 285 0.23 -1.45 7.71
C SER A 285 1.62 -2.06 7.63
N ASN A 286 2.19 -2.23 6.43
CA ASN A 286 3.64 -2.21 6.38
C ASN A 286 4.09 -0.77 6.69
N ARG A 287 4.35 -0.51 7.97
CA ARG A 287 4.68 0.83 8.48
C ARG A 287 5.93 1.40 7.83
N ALA A 288 6.89 0.55 7.46
CA ALA A 288 8.06 0.98 6.71
C ALA A 288 7.66 1.51 5.32
N MET A 289 6.73 0.84 4.64
CA MET A 289 6.19 1.31 3.35
C MET A 289 5.39 2.60 3.50
N SER A 290 4.47 2.68 4.48
CA SER A 290 3.68 3.89 4.73
C SER A 290 4.59 5.08 5.05
N ARG A 291 5.56 4.89 5.94
CA ARG A 291 6.56 5.91 6.28
C ARG A 291 7.39 6.32 5.07
N PHE A 292 7.82 5.37 4.25
CA PHE A 292 8.58 5.65 3.03
C PHE A 292 7.78 6.50 2.04
N VAL A 293 6.53 6.14 1.75
CA VAL A 293 5.67 6.92 0.85
C VAL A 293 5.42 8.32 1.40
N LEU A 294 5.11 8.47 2.70
CA LEU A 294 4.81 9.77 3.29
C LEU A 294 6.03 10.70 3.33
N ARG A 295 7.23 10.20 3.68
CA ARG A 295 8.49 10.98 3.58
C ARG A 295 8.77 11.47 2.16
N ASN A 296 8.25 10.75 1.17
CA ASN A 296 8.48 10.96 -0.25
C ASN A 296 7.23 11.45 -0.99
N ALA A 297 6.28 12.06 -0.27
CA ALA A 297 5.00 12.53 -0.80
C ALA A 297 5.12 13.45 -2.02
N ARG A 298 6.21 14.22 -2.11
CA ARG A 298 6.51 15.12 -3.24
C ARG A 298 6.57 14.41 -4.60
N TYR A 299 6.81 13.10 -4.65
CA TYR A 299 6.85 12.34 -5.90
C TYR A 299 5.47 11.81 -6.33
N SER A 300 4.53 11.67 -5.39
CA SER A 300 3.13 11.32 -5.69
C SER A 300 2.21 11.78 -4.55
N LEU A 301 1.81 13.06 -4.59
CA LEU A 301 1.05 13.68 -3.50
C LEU A 301 -0.35 13.06 -3.31
N PRO A 302 -1.17 12.84 -4.37
CA PRO A 302 -2.48 12.22 -4.20
C PRO A 302 -2.38 10.82 -3.56
N TYR A 303 -1.37 10.04 -3.97
CA TYR A 303 -1.15 8.73 -3.41
C TYR A 303 -0.66 8.78 -1.95
N ALA A 304 0.18 9.76 -1.61
CA ALA A 304 0.61 9.98 -0.23
C ALA A 304 -0.55 10.39 0.68
N LEU A 305 -1.50 11.19 0.18
CA LEU A 305 -2.72 11.52 0.92
C LEU A 305 -3.58 10.28 1.17
N PHE A 306 -3.80 9.46 0.14
CA PHE A 306 -4.41 8.13 0.29
C PHE A 306 -3.67 7.31 1.34
N GLN A 307 -2.34 7.29 1.31
CA GLN A 307 -1.51 6.52 2.22
C GLN A 307 -1.61 7.01 3.67
N PHE A 308 -1.75 8.32 3.88
CA PHE A 308 -1.99 8.92 5.18
C PHE A 308 -3.34 8.45 5.75
N GLY A 309 -4.41 8.54 4.97
CA GLY A 309 -5.73 8.03 5.36
C GLY A 309 -5.72 6.52 5.59
N HIS A 310 -5.02 5.77 4.74
CA HIS A 310 -4.82 4.34 4.92
C HIS A 310 -4.14 4.04 6.26
N GLU A 311 -3.06 4.74 6.61
CA GLU A 311 -2.35 4.56 7.88
C GLU A 311 -3.25 4.86 9.09
N ILE A 312 -4.07 5.93 9.02
CA ILE A 312 -5.12 6.20 10.03
C ILE A 312 -6.05 4.99 10.13
N ARG A 313 -6.37 4.33 9.00
CA ARG A 313 -7.26 3.16 8.97
C ARG A 313 -6.66 1.95 9.72
N VAL A 314 -5.40 1.64 9.44
CA VAL A 314 -4.81 0.31 9.70
C VAL A 314 -3.90 0.24 10.92
N ALA A 315 -3.29 1.35 11.38
CA ALA A 315 -2.30 1.32 12.46
C ALA A 315 -2.85 0.80 13.80
N ARG A 316 -4.15 0.92 14.05
CA ARG A 316 -4.83 0.34 15.23
C ARG A 316 -4.74 -1.18 15.27
N LEU A 317 -4.70 -1.84 14.11
CA LEU A 317 -4.54 -3.29 14.03
C LEU A 317 -3.14 -3.69 14.47
N HIS A 318 -2.12 -2.89 14.13
CA HIS A 318 -0.77 -3.10 14.62
C HIS A 318 -0.72 -3.09 16.15
N PHE A 319 -1.33 -2.08 16.79
CA PHE A 319 -1.40 -1.99 18.24
C PHE A 319 -2.13 -3.20 18.85
N PHE A 320 -3.28 -3.56 18.28
CA PHE A 320 -4.06 -4.72 18.70
C PHE A 320 -3.26 -6.03 18.62
N TYR A 321 -2.58 -6.31 17.51
CA TYR A 321 -1.76 -7.52 17.36
C TYR A 321 -0.52 -7.50 18.27
N THR A 322 0.06 -6.33 18.52
CA THR A 322 1.15 -6.19 19.49
C THR A 322 0.68 -6.51 20.91
N LEU A 323 -0.50 -6.03 21.30
CA LEU A 323 -1.11 -6.36 22.58
C LEU A 323 -1.38 -7.87 22.70
N LEU A 324 -1.92 -8.50 21.65
CA LEU A 324 -2.18 -9.93 21.66
C LEU A 324 -0.90 -10.77 21.75
N ARG A 325 0.19 -10.37 21.08
CA ARG A 325 1.50 -11.01 21.24
C ARG A 325 2.05 -10.87 22.65
N TRP A 326 1.91 -9.69 23.24
CA TRP A 326 2.29 -9.47 24.64
C TRP A 326 1.50 -10.39 25.58
N LEU A 327 0.25 -10.71 25.24
CA LEU A 327 -0.58 -11.71 25.94
C LEU A 327 -0.28 -13.17 25.55
N GLY A 328 0.79 -13.44 24.79
CA GLY A 328 1.21 -14.78 24.39
C GLY A 328 0.45 -15.37 23.19
N ALA A 329 -0.35 -14.59 22.47
CA ALA A 329 -1.01 -15.02 21.24
C ALA A 329 -0.15 -14.72 20.01
N ASP A 330 0.42 -15.77 19.40
CA ASP A 330 1.19 -15.66 18.16
C ASP A 330 0.28 -15.57 16.93
N ILE A 331 -0.23 -14.36 16.67
CA ILE A 331 -1.24 -14.09 15.65
C ILE A 331 -0.59 -13.63 14.33
N GLU A 332 0.62 -13.08 14.38
CA GLU A 332 1.25 -12.46 13.23
C GLU A 332 1.95 -13.49 12.36
N ARG A 333 1.25 -14.04 11.37
CA ARG A 333 1.88 -14.96 10.43
C ARG A 333 2.78 -14.25 9.44
N THR A 334 3.91 -14.89 9.21
CA THR A 334 4.89 -14.58 8.19
C THR A 334 4.27 -14.68 6.79
N VAL A 335 4.86 -13.96 5.84
CA VAL A 335 4.57 -14.21 4.42
C VAL A 335 5.05 -15.61 4.07
N TRP A 336 4.22 -16.30 3.30
CA TRP A 336 4.49 -17.66 2.85
C TRP A 336 5.58 -17.67 1.76
N ASP A 337 6.20 -18.82 1.57
CA ASP A 337 7.20 -19.12 0.53
C ASP A 337 6.73 -18.86 -0.91
N ASP A 338 5.42 -18.85 -1.17
CA ASP A 338 4.80 -18.44 -2.44
C ASP A 338 4.56 -16.92 -2.56
N GLY A 339 5.00 -16.15 -1.55
CA GLY A 339 4.84 -14.70 -1.48
C GLY A 339 3.41 -14.26 -1.17
N THR A 340 2.48 -15.21 -0.91
CA THR A 340 1.11 -14.90 -0.53
C THR A 340 1.04 -14.46 0.91
N PHE A 341 0.12 -13.53 1.17
CA PHE A 341 -0.16 -13.04 2.50
C PHE A 341 -1.63 -13.24 2.86
N GLN A 342 -1.89 -13.50 4.14
CA GLN A 342 -3.21 -13.77 4.66
C GLN A 342 -3.86 -12.61 5.41
N ASN A 343 -4.90 -12.04 4.80
CA ASN A 343 -5.76 -11.06 5.45
C ASN A 343 -6.46 -11.67 6.69
N ASP A 344 -6.72 -10.83 7.70
CA ASP A 344 -7.46 -11.17 8.94
C ASP A 344 -6.82 -12.26 9.83
N GLN A 345 -5.55 -12.06 10.17
CA GLN A 345 -4.73 -12.99 10.98
C GLN A 345 -5.38 -13.51 12.28
N CYS A 346 -6.13 -12.70 13.02
CA CYS A 346 -6.78 -13.14 14.27
C CYS A 346 -7.92 -14.14 14.03
N ILE A 347 -8.76 -13.96 13.00
CA ILE A 347 -9.79 -14.95 12.62
C ILE A 347 -9.14 -16.30 12.34
N TYR A 348 -8.01 -16.24 11.65
CA TYR A 348 -7.31 -17.42 11.19
C TYR A 348 -6.54 -18.14 12.31
N TRP A 349 -5.90 -17.38 13.20
CA TRP A 349 -5.35 -17.90 14.45
C TRP A 349 -6.42 -18.60 15.29
N LEU A 350 -7.61 -18.00 15.43
CA LEU A 350 -8.76 -18.60 16.10
C LEU A 350 -9.20 -19.90 15.41
N LYS A 351 -9.30 -19.92 14.07
CA LYS A 351 -9.65 -21.14 13.32
C LYS A 351 -8.68 -22.29 13.58
N GLN A 352 -7.37 -22.01 13.62
CA GLN A 352 -6.39 -23.04 13.95
C GLN A 352 -6.51 -23.53 15.38
N ARG A 353 -6.65 -22.62 16.35
CA ARG A 353 -6.87 -22.97 17.76
C ARG A 353 -8.13 -23.84 17.94
N LEU A 354 -9.15 -23.62 17.11
CA LEU A 354 -10.39 -24.38 17.12
C LEU A 354 -10.37 -25.64 16.23
N GLY A 355 -9.27 -25.91 15.52
CA GLY A 355 -9.13 -27.08 14.64
C GLY A 355 -9.99 -27.07 13.38
N TRP A 356 -10.45 -25.89 12.93
CA TRP A 356 -11.43 -25.77 11.83
C TRP A 356 -10.83 -25.72 10.43
N ASP A 357 -9.50 -25.65 10.31
CA ASP A 357 -8.82 -25.54 9.01
C ASP A 357 -7.40 -26.13 9.09
N PRO A 358 -7.23 -27.46 8.87
CA PRO A 358 -5.94 -28.14 9.02
C PRO A 358 -4.95 -27.88 7.87
N GLY A 359 -5.43 -27.54 6.66
CA GLY A 359 -4.58 -27.30 5.46
C GLY A 359 -3.67 -26.06 5.52
N LEU A 360 -3.66 -25.42 6.67
CA LEU A 360 -2.89 -24.22 7.00
C LEU A 360 -1.59 -24.53 7.73
N ALA A 361 -1.50 -25.74 8.30
CA ALA A 361 -0.29 -26.24 8.93
C ALA A 361 0.78 -26.63 7.89
N GLU A 362 0.38 -26.81 6.62
CA GLU A 362 1.27 -27.28 5.54
C GLU A 362 2.06 -26.15 4.85
N ARG A 363 1.74 -24.87 5.08
CA ARG A 363 2.42 -23.74 4.43
C ARG A 363 3.67 -23.32 5.20
N ARG A 364 4.77 -23.05 4.48
CA ARG A 364 6.06 -22.65 5.06
C ARG A 364 6.28 -21.14 4.96
N PRO A 365 6.84 -20.47 6.01
CA PRO A 365 7.31 -19.09 5.92
C PRO A 365 8.37 -18.88 4.83
N LEU A 366 8.57 -17.62 4.40
CA LEU A 366 9.74 -17.22 3.62
C LEU A 366 11.04 -17.64 4.32
N TYR A 367 11.97 -18.18 3.52
CA TYR A 367 13.28 -18.66 3.97
C TYR A 367 14.12 -17.54 4.61
N ALA A 368 14.84 -17.85 5.68
CA ALA A 368 15.92 -17.01 6.18
C ALA A 368 17.20 -17.20 5.34
N ASP A 369 18.08 -16.19 5.32
CA ASP A 369 19.32 -16.25 4.54
C ASP A 369 20.17 -17.49 4.88
N ALA A 370 20.26 -17.84 6.17
CA ALA A 370 20.99 -19.03 6.62
C ALA A 370 20.38 -20.35 6.10
N GLU A 371 19.05 -20.43 5.98
CA GLU A 371 18.38 -21.61 5.44
C GLU A 371 18.64 -21.74 3.93
N VAL A 372 18.58 -20.62 3.20
CA VAL A 372 18.91 -20.59 1.77
C VAL A 372 20.35 -21.03 1.54
N LEU A 373 21.30 -20.48 2.30
CA LEU A 373 22.71 -20.83 2.17
C LEU A 373 22.98 -22.31 2.47
N ALA A 374 22.34 -22.87 3.51
CA ALA A 374 22.45 -24.29 3.83
C ALA A 374 21.86 -25.19 2.74
N GLU A 375 20.71 -24.82 2.16
CA GLU A 375 20.09 -25.57 1.07
C GLU A 375 20.90 -25.48 -0.24
N LEU A 376 21.47 -24.31 -0.55
CA LEU A 376 22.39 -24.17 -1.69
C LEU A 376 23.68 -24.98 -1.50
N ALA A 377 24.18 -25.08 -0.26
CA ALA A 377 25.34 -25.90 0.06
C ALA A 377 25.07 -27.40 -0.11
N THR A 378 23.90 -27.87 0.32
CA THR A 378 23.53 -29.30 0.27
C THR A 378 22.98 -29.75 -1.09
N GLY A 379 22.29 -28.87 -1.82
CA GLY A 379 21.73 -29.18 -3.14
C GLY A 379 22.71 -29.03 -4.30
N GLY A 380 23.84 -28.34 -4.10
CA GLY A 380 24.84 -28.03 -5.12
C GLY A 380 25.98 -29.04 -5.26
N GLU A 381 26.00 -30.12 -4.47
CA GLU A 381 27.08 -31.13 -4.53
C GLU A 381 26.98 -32.08 -5.73
N ALA A 382 25.86 -32.10 -6.47
CA ALA A 382 25.69 -33.03 -7.60
C ALA A 382 26.34 -32.55 -8.91
N GLU A 383 26.53 -31.25 -9.12
CA GLU A 383 27.14 -30.69 -10.33
C GLU A 383 27.93 -29.44 -9.92
N GLY A 384 29.25 -29.42 -10.14
CA GLY A 384 30.16 -28.31 -9.75
C GLY A 384 29.86 -26.93 -10.35
N SER A 385 28.67 -26.71 -10.91
CA SER A 385 28.15 -25.43 -11.38
C SER A 385 27.69 -24.52 -10.24
N GLU A 386 28.03 -23.24 -10.35
CA GLU A 386 27.55 -22.21 -9.44
C GLU A 386 26.05 -21.96 -9.60
N PRO A 387 25.27 -21.76 -8.51
CA PRO A 387 23.85 -21.48 -8.61
C PRO A 387 23.55 -20.19 -9.38
N ILE A 388 22.57 -20.25 -10.29
CA ILE A 388 22.16 -19.11 -11.13
C ILE A 388 21.34 -18.13 -10.28
N ALA A 389 21.78 -16.87 -10.19
CA ALA A 389 21.15 -15.84 -9.35
C ALA A 389 19.63 -15.70 -9.57
N GLN A 390 19.19 -15.70 -10.82
CA GLN A 390 17.77 -15.61 -11.16
C GLN A 390 16.95 -16.77 -10.58
N GLN A 391 17.47 -18.00 -10.63
CA GLN A 391 16.78 -19.18 -10.11
C GLN A 391 16.69 -19.13 -8.59
N VAL A 392 17.75 -18.66 -7.92
CA VAL A 392 17.75 -18.44 -6.47
C VAL A 392 16.74 -17.35 -6.08
N ALA A 393 16.72 -16.23 -6.81
CA ALA A 393 15.80 -15.13 -6.58
C ALA A 393 14.33 -15.57 -6.72
N GLU A 394 14.01 -16.33 -7.77
CA GLU A 394 12.67 -16.85 -8.03
C GLU A 394 12.26 -17.90 -6.99
N ARG A 395 13.14 -18.86 -6.68
CA ARG A 395 12.86 -19.96 -5.75
C ARG A 395 12.61 -19.48 -4.32
N TYR A 396 13.38 -18.50 -3.86
CA TYR A 396 13.36 -18.06 -2.46
C TYR A 396 12.68 -16.71 -2.23
N ILE A 397 12.12 -16.12 -3.29
CA ILE A 397 11.46 -14.81 -3.31
C ILE A 397 12.38 -13.75 -2.70
N TYR A 398 13.50 -13.52 -3.39
CA TYR A 398 14.40 -12.40 -3.13
C TYR A 398 14.43 -11.49 -4.36
N PRO A 399 14.68 -10.18 -4.17
CA PRO A 399 15.07 -9.34 -5.29
C PRO A 399 16.37 -9.86 -5.88
N LEU A 400 16.46 -9.89 -7.22
CA LEU A 400 17.65 -10.36 -7.92
C LEU A 400 18.93 -9.64 -7.45
N SER A 401 18.87 -8.32 -7.28
CA SER A 401 20.00 -7.51 -6.80
C SER A 401 20.49 -7.95 -5.42
N TYR A 402 19.61 -8.37 -4.51
CA TYR A 402 20.03 -8.86 -3.20
C TYR A 402 20.74 -10.21 -3.30
N VAL A 403 20.28 -11.09 -4.19
CA VAL A 403 20.92 -12.39 -4.44
C VAL A 403 22.33 -12.19 -4.96
N GLU A 404 22.50 -11.31 -5.95
CA GLU A 404 23.78 -11.01 -6.60
C GLU A 404 24.76 -10.29 -5.67
N GLU A 405 24.29 -9.31 -4.90
CA GLU A 405 25.13 -8.46 -4.05
C GLU A 405 25.46 -9.10 -2.68
N VAL A 406 24.60 -10.01 -2.18
CA VAL A 406 24.69 -10.49 -0.80
C VAL A 406 24.72 -12.02 -0.71
N LEU A 407 23.69 -12.72 -1.18
CA LEU A 407 23.56 -14.17 -0.93
C LEU A 407 24.63 -14.99 -1.64
N LEU A 408 24.84 -14.78 -2.95
CA LEU A 408 25.86 -15.53 -3.69
C LEU A 408 27.28 -15.24 -3.20
N PRO A 409 27.67 -13.99 -2.92
CA PRO A 409 28.96 -13.71 -2.29
C PRO A 409 29.15 -14.40 -0.93
N GLN A 410 28.10 -14.49 -0.10
CA GLN A 410 28.16 -15.22 1.18
C GLN A 410 28.32 -16.73 0.97
N TYR A 411 27.57 -17.30 0.02
CA TYR A 411 27.68 -18.70 -0.37
C TYR A 411 29.11 -19.05 -0.83
N ARG A 412 29.70 -18.24 -1.72
CA ARG A 412 31.08 -18.43 -2.20
C ARG A 412 32.08 -18.46 -1.03
N LYS A 413 31.98 -17.50 -0.11
CA LYS A 413 32.85 -17.45 1.08
C LYS A 413 32.71 -18.68 1.98
N GLN A 414 31.49 -19.18 2.17
CA GLN A 414 31.25 -20.40 2.94
C GLN A 414 31.85 -21.62 2.24
N LYS A 415 31.65 -21.73 0.92
CA LYS A 415 32.22 -22.82 0.11
C LYS A 415 33.75 -22.81 0.14
N GLU A 416 34.38 -21.66 -0.01
CA GLU A 416 35.84 -21.48 0.11
C GLU A 416 36.34 -21.88 1.51
N ALA A 417 35.64 -21.48 2.57
CA ALA A 417 36.01 -21.84 3.94
C ALA A 417 35.93 -23.36 4.20
N VAL A 418 34.92 -24.04 3.63
CA VAL A 418 34.79 -25.51 3.73
C VAL A 418 35.90 -26.22 2.94
N HIS A 419 36.18 -25.79 1.72
CA HIS A 419 37.28 -26.36 0.92
C HIS A 419 38.66 -26.15 1.57
N ALA A 420 38.88 -25.02 2.25
CA ALA A 420 40.11 -24.76 2.98
C ALA A 420 40.29 -25.69 4.19
N GLN A 421 39.20 -26.20 4.79
CA GLN A 421 39.24 -27.15 5.91
C GLN A 421 39.45 -28.60 5.46
N PHE A 422 39.05 -28.94 4.24
CA PHE A 422 39.18 -30.27 3.66
C PHE A 422 39.81 -30.20 2.27
N PRO A 423 41.13 -29.92 2.16
CA PRO A 423 41.81 -29.92 0.87
C PRO A 423 41.64 -31.30 0.23
N SER A 424 41.21 -31.34 -1.04
CA SER A 424 41.10 -32.60 -1.77
C SER A 424 42.46 -33.30 -1.77
N PRO A 425 42.50 -34.63 -1.49
CA PRO A 425 43.74 -35.39 -1.61
C PRO A 425 44.22 -35.29 -3.07
N ALA A 426 45.48 -34.89 -3.23
CA ALA A 426 46.14 -34.68 -4.51
C ALA A 426 46.29 -35.97 -5.33
#